data_AF-A0A8I0K8J9-F1
#
_entry.id   AF-A0A8I0K8J9-F1
#
_cell.length_a   1.000
_cell.length_b   1.000
_cell.length_c   1.000
_cell.angle_alpha   90.00
_cell.angle_beta   90.00
_cell.angle_gamma   90.00
#
_symmetry.space_group_name_H-M   'P 1'
#
loop_
_entity.id
_entity.type
_entity.pdbx_description
1 polymer ?
#
loop_
_entity_poly.entity_id
_entity_poly.type
_entity_poly.pdbx_seq_one_letter_code
_entity_poly.pdbx_strand_id
1 'polypeptide(L)'
;MKIQQLLSQTPEQLRKYCESLGDEDKQSLYKQVVDEAKGKRLRELKQLSKLATAIEKTTDKKLLMSFHGDDNPLNGVAILSFFGKLNRRLVLIMHSSVYDKDLKQLNELDNLLPQMYEELRPKLTSSMRNYAERELRFSNFLRDNIDTFKFLEKAEHGSIAERKKVTIELTRLFIHQPELNFQGDVFLLGLISQHIGIFRNHVKHKVDILIDLLEKGLEKLESIEEDTEKYREIEDKLMDERSKVMKELRS
;
A
#
# COMPACT_ATOMS: atom_id res chain seq x y z
N MET A 1 -30.97 11.57 -17.94
CA MET A 1 -31.03 13.05 -17.83
C MET A 1 -30.62 13.57 -16.44
N LYS A 2 -30.97 12.90 -15.33
CA LYS A 2 -30.60 13.34 -13.95
C LYS A 2 -29.11 13.19 -13.62
N ILE A 3 -28.46 12.08 -14.01
CA ILE A 3 -27.04 11.82 -13.68
C ILE A 3 -26.10 12.84 -14.33
N GLN A 4 -26.24 13.15 -15.62
CA GLN A 4 -25.35 14.10 -16.29
C GLN A 4 -25.34 15.49 -15.64
N GLN A 5 -26.48 15.97 -15.13
CA GLN A 5 -26.56 17.23 -14.38
C GLN A 5 -25.83 17.15 -13.03
N LEU A 6 -25.90 15.99 -12.37
CA LEU A 6 -25.18 15.76 -11.12
C LEU A 6 -23.66 15.66 -11.35
N LEU A 7 -23.21 15.08 -12.47
CA LEU A 7 -21.79 14.92 -12.77
C LEU A 7 -21.04 16.26 -12.95
N SER A 8 -21.74 17.36 -13.21
CA SER A 8 -21.15 18.72 -13.24
C SER A 8 -21.03 19.38 -11.87
N GLN A 9 -21.59 18.80 -10.81
CA GLN A 9 -21.59 19.39 -9.47
C GLN A 9 -20.28 19.14 -8.71
N THR A 10 -19.99 20.01 -7.73
CA THR A 10 -18.87 19.82 -6.82
C THR A 10 -19.14 18.68 -5.81
N PRO A 11 -18.11 18.09 -5.18
CA PRO A 11 -18.31 17.08 -4.15
C PRO A 11 -19.23 17.53 -3.01
N GLU A 12 -19.16 18.79 -2.58
CA GLU A 12 -20.03 19.35 -1.54
C GLU A 12 -21.48 19.46 -1.99
N GLN A 13 -21.70 19.87 -3.25
CA GLN A 13 -23.05 19.96 -3.83
C GLN A 13 -23.67 18.57 -3.97
N LEU A 14 -22.89 17.60 -4.46
CA LEU A 14 -23.31 16.20 -4.56
C LEU A 14 -23.66 15.62 -3.19
N ARG A 15 -22.85 15.90 -2.17
CA ARG A 15 -23.11 15.45 -0.80
C ARG A 15 -24.42 16.02 -0.27
N LYS A 16 -24.63 17.34 -0.37
CA LYS A 16 -25.87 18.00 0.06
C LYS A 16 -27.09 17.45 -0.69
N TYR A 17 -26.95 17.21 -1.98
CA TYR A 17 -27.99 16.60 -2.79
C TYR A 17 -28.33 15.20 -2.27
N CYS A 18 -27.35 14.34 -2.04
CA CYS A 18 -27.59 12.98 -1.54
C CYS A 18 -28.16 12.98 -0.10
N GLU A 19 -27.73 13.90 0.76
CA GLU A 19 -28.27 14.07 2.11
C GLU A 19 -29.77 14.45 2.11
N SER A 20 -30.25 15.15 1.07
CA SER A 20 -31.68 15.49 0.92
C SER A 20 -32.56 14.35 0.41
N LEU A 21 -31.97 13.24 -0.04
CA LEU A 21 -32.71 12.08 -0.57
C LEU A 21 -33.13 11.12 0.55
N GLY A 22 -34.28 10.48 0.37
CA GLY A 22 -34.66 9.30 1.16
C GLY A 22 -33.77 8.09 0.83
N ASP A 23 -33.80 7.08 1.69
CA ASP A 23 -32.96 5.88 1.54
C ASP A 23 -33.26 5.09 0.25
N GLU A 24 -34.54 4.95 -0.13
CA GLU A 24 -34.95 4.31 -1.39
C GLU A 24 -34.44 5.09 -2.61
N ASP A 25 -34.50 6.42 -2.56
CA ASP A 25 -34.00 7.28 -3.64
C ASP A 25 -32.47 7.19 -3.77
N LYS A 26 -31.74 7.11 -2.66
CA LYS A 26 -30.28 6.90 -2.65
C LYS A 26 -29.92 5.56 -3.27
N GLN A 27 -30.61 4.47 -2.90
CA GLN A 27 -30.40 3.15 -3.49
C GLN A 27 -30.71 3.13 -4.99
N SER A 28 -31.84 3.71 -5.39
CA SER A 28 -32.25 3.83 -6.79
C SER A 28 -31.24 4.62 -7.62
N LEU A 29 -30.77 5.76 -7.08
CA LEU A 29 -29.75 6.57 -7.72
C LEU A 29 -28.42 5.80 -7.82
N TYR A 30 -27.98 5.11 -6.77
CA TYR A 30 -26.76 4.32 -6.81
C TYR A 30 -26.84 3.23 -7.88
N LYS A 31 -27.97 2.52 -7.96
CA LYS A 31 -28.22 1.53 -9.02
C LYS A 31 -28.07 2.12 -10.41
N GLN A 32 -28.68 3.29 -10.66
CA GLN A 32 -28.56 3.97 -11.94
C GLN A 32 -27.12 4.35 -12.27
N VAL A 33 -26.34 4.79 -11.27
CA VAL A 33 -24.92 5.11 -11.45
C VAL A 33 -24.09 3.86 -11.79
N VAL A 34 -24.34 2.75 -11.10
CA VAL A 34 -23.69 1.46 -11.39
C VAL A 34 -24.05 0.96 -12.79
N ASP A 35 -25.33 1.02 -13.17
CA ASP A 35 -25.79 0.60 -14.49
C ASP A 35 -25.22 1.49 -15.60
N GLU A 36 -25.16 2.81 -15.41
CA GLU A 36 -24.56 3.74 -16.36
C GLU A 36 -23.03 3.55 -16.49
N ALA A 37 -22.37 3.05 -15.45
CA ALA A 37 -20.94 2.78 -15.45
C ALA A 37 -20.55 1.52 -16.25
N LYS A 38 -21.50 0.61 -16.54
CA LYS A 38 -21.22 -0.61 -17.30
C LYS A 38 -20.74 -0.26 -18.73
N GLY A 39 -19.63 -0.86 -19.14
CA GLY A 39 -19.03 -0.65 -20.46
C GLY A 39 -18.41 0.73 -20.70
N LYS A 40 -18.30 1.57 -19.66
CA LYS A 40 -17.71 2.91 -19.75
C LYS A 40 -16.19 2.90 -19.70
N ARG A 41 -15.58 3.92 -20.31
CA ARG A 41 -14.12 4.10 -20.25
C ARG A 41 -13.71 4.73 -18.92
N LEU A 42 -12.45 4.56 -18.53
CA LEU A 42 -11.90 5.06 -17.26
C LEU A 42 -12.22 6.54 -16.97
N ARG A 43 -12.21 7.41 -17.99
CA ARG A 43 -12.53 8.84 -17.81
C ARG A 43 -13.97 9.07 -17.34
N GLU A 44 -14.92 8.34 -17.92
CA GLU A 44 -16.34 8.41 -17.56
C GLU A 44 -16.57 7.75 -16.19
N LEU A 45 -15.92 6.60 -15.95
CA LEU A 45 -15.97 5.92 -14.65
C LEU A 45 -15.49 6.82 -13.51
N LYS A 46 -14.42 7.61 -13.71
CA LYS A 46 -13.93 8.58 -12.72
C LYS A 46 -14.94 9.70 -12.41
N GLN A 47 -15.82 10.05 -13.35
CA GLN A 47 -16.87 11.03 -13.10
C GLN A 47 -18.01 10.39 -12.30
N LEU A 48 -18.46 9.21 -12.73
CA LEU A 48 -19.50 8.43 -12.05
C LEU A 48 -19.09 8.05 -10.61
N SER A 49 -17.81 7.73 -10.39
CA SER A 49 -17.30 7.39 -9.06
C SER A 49 -17.44 8.54 -8.06
N LYS A 50 -17.40 9.81 -8.49
CA LYS A 50 -17.59 10.95 -7.59
C LYS A 50 -19.00 10.97 -7.00
N LEU A 51 -19.99 10.75 -7.86
CA LEU A 51 -21.38 10.66 -7.45
C LEU A 51 -21.61 9.41 -6.59
N ALA A 52 -21.05 8.26 -6.98
CA ALA A 52 -21.12 7.04 -6.20
C ALA A 52 -20.53 7.22 -4.79
N THR A 53 -19.36 7.83 -4.66
CA THR A 53 -18.74 8.14 -3.36
C THR A 53 -19.60 9.10 -2.53
N ALA A 54 -20.24 10.10 -3.14
CA ALA A 54 -21.15 10.98 -2.41
C ALA A 54 -22.33 10.21 -1.82
N ILE A 55 -22.93 9.30 -2.61
CA ILE A 55 -24.02 8.45 -2.14
C ILE A 55 -23.54 7.50 -1.03
N GLU A 56 -22.41 6.81 -1.20
CA GLU A 56 -21.83 5.90 -0.21
C GLU A 56 -21.57 6.59 1.14
N LYS A 57 -21.13 7.85 1.13
CA LYS A 57 -20.85 8.62 2.35
C LYS A 57 -22.10 9.08 3.11
N THR A 58 -23.26 9.11 2.46
CA THR A 58 -24.52 9.62 3.02
C THR A 58 -25.58 8.55 3.21
N THR A 59 -25.22 7.28 2.97
CA THR A 59 -26.14 6.14 3.00
C THR A 59 -25.60 5.10 3.98
N ASP A 60 -26.49 4.44 4.74
CA ASP A 60 -26.09 3.28 5.56
C ASP A 60 -25.48 2.21 4.64
N LYS A 61 -24.27 1.72 4.99
CA LYS A 61 -23.56 0.69 4.22
C LYS A 61 -24.40 -0.57 3.99
N LYS A 62 -25.30 -0.93 4.92
CA LYS A 62 -26.20 -2.09 4.79
C LYS A 62 -27.13 -1.97 3.58
N LEU A 63 -27.53 -0.74 3.23
CA LEU A 63 -28.43 -0.48 2.11
C LEU A 63 -27.74 -0.64 0.75
N LEU A 64 -26.41 -0.58 0.69
CA LEU A 64 -25.64 -0.69 -0.55
C LEU A 64 -24.91 -2.03 -0.71
N MET A 65 -25.09 -2.98 0.23
CA MET A 65 -24.40 -4.27 0.24
C MET A 65 -24.60 -5.08 -1.05
N SER A 66 -25.77 -4.99 -1.69
CA SER A 66 -26.07 -5.69 -2.94
C SER A 66 -25.21 -5.24 -4.14
N PHE A 67 -24.51 -4.11 -4.03
CA PHE A 67 -23.66 -3.57 -5.08
C PHE A 67 -22.16 -3.78 -4.86
N HIS A 68 -21.75 -4.51 -3.81
CA HIS A 68 -20.34 -4.73 -3.47
C HIS A 68 -19.66 -5.86 -4.27
N GLY A 69 -20.37 -6.53 -5.17
CA GLY A 69 -19.82 -7.62 -5.99
C GLY A 69 -18.77 -7.17 -7.01
N ASP A 70 -17.99 -8.13 -7.50
CA ASP A 70 -16.89 -7.93 -8.47
C ASP A 70 -17.35 -7.28 -9.79
N ASP A 71 -18.64 -7.44 -10.13
CA ASP A 71 -19.26 -6.87 -11.32
C ASP A 71 -19.48 -5.35 -11.24
N ASN A 72 -19.22 -4.71 -10.10
CA ASN A 72 -19.37 -3.26 -9.98
C ASN A 72 -18.18 -2.54 -10.64
N PRO A 73 -18.38 -1.88 -11.80
CA PRO A 73 -17.30 -1.24 -12.56
C PRO A 73 -16.64 -0.08 -11.82
N LEU A 74 -17.25 0.43 -10.75
CA LEU A 74 -16.72 1.51 -9.93
C LEU A 74 -15.67 1.02 -8.93
N ASN A 75 -15.66 -0.29 -8.59
CA ASN A 75 -14.65 -0.88 -7.71
C ASN A 75 -13.25 -0.71 -8.30
N GLY A 76 -13.09 -0.90 -9.61
CA GLY A 76 -11.82 -0.68 -10.31
C GLY A 76 -11.29 0.76 -10.15
N VAL A 77 -12.17 1.76 -10.13
CA VAL A 77 -11.75 3.15 -9.91
C VAL A 77 -11.31 3.39 -8.45
N ALA A 78 -12.03 2.80 -7.49
CA ALA A 78 -11.68 2.89 -6.08
C ALA A 78 -10.31 2.24 -5.82
N ILE A 79 -10.07 1.06 -6.39
CA ILE A 79 -8.79 0.34 -6.38
C ILE A 79 -7.66 1.22 -6.94
N LEU A 80 -7.83 1.74 -8.15
CA LEU A 80 -6.82 2.60 -8.80
C LEU A 80 -6.55 3.88 -8.01
N SER A 81 -7.57 4.45 -7.37
CA SER A 81 -7.43 5.62 -6.51
C SER A 81 -6.61 5.32 -5.26
N PHE A 82 -6.88 4.19 -4.60
CA PHE A 82 -6.13 3.72 -3.45
C PHE A 82 -4.66 3.50 -3.79
N PHE A 83 -4.37 2.67 -4.80
CA PHE A 83 -2.98 2.40 -5.21
C PHE A 83 -2.27 3.65 -5.74
N GLY A 84 -2.97 4.56 -6.42
CA GLY A 84 -2.40 5.84 -6.83
C GLY A 84 -1.94 6.69 -5.63
N LYS A 85 -2.69 6.71 -4.53
CA LYS A 85 -2.32 7.43 -3.30
C LYS A 85 -1.24 6.71 -2.52
N LEU A 86 -1.26 5.38 -2.50
CA LEU A 86 -0.22 4.57 -1.88
C LEU A 86 1.12 4.80 -2.58
N ASN A 87 1.14 4.75 -3.91
CA ASN A 87 2.33 5.07 -4.71
C ASN A 87 2.81 6.51 -4.47
N ARG A 88 1.88 7.47 -4.37
CA ARG A 88 2.24 8.85 -4.04
C ARG A 88 2.89 8.94 -2.65
N ARG A 89 2.39 8.21 -1.65
CA ARG A 89 3.00 8.13 -0.31
C ARG A 89 4.41 7.55 -0.38
N LEU A 90 4.62 6.46 -1.12
CA LEU A 90 5.94 5.86 -1.32
C LEU A 90 6.93 6.86 -1.94
N VAL A 91 6.53 7.55 -3.02
CA VAL A 91 7.35 8.60 -3.64
C VAL A 91 7.69 9.71 -2.66
N LEU A 92 6.72 10.16 -1.86
CA LEU A 92 6.94 11.19 -0.86
C LEU A 92 7.90 10.74 0.24
N ILE A 93 7.83 9.49 0.71
CA ILE A 93 8.76 8.96 1.72
C ILE A 93 10.19 8.96 1.18
N MET A 94 10.38 8.43 -0.03
CA MET A 94 11.69 8.30 -0.69
C MET A 94 12.33 9.64 -1.06
N HIS A 95 11.55 10.71 -1.17
CA HIS A 95 12.01 12.06 -1.51
C HIS A 95 11.65 13.12 -0.45
N SER A 96 11.33 12.70 0.78
CA SER A 96 10.81 13.59 1.84
C SER A 96 11.81 14.60 2.35
N SER A 97 13.08 14.52 1.94
CA SER A 97 14.15 15.44 2.31
C SER A 97 14.02 16.82 1.68
N VAL A 98 13.12 17.00 0.70
CA VAL A 98 13.20 18.15 -0.20
C VAL A 98 12.29 19.33 0.19
N TYR A 99 11.09 19.16 0.79
CA TYR A 99 10.21 20.30 1.15
C TYR A 99 9.20 20.07 2.31
N ASP A 100 8.92 21.11 3.11
CA ASP A 100 7.85 21.11 4.15
C ASP A 100 6.45 20.76 3.59
N LYS A 101 6.19 21.14 2.33
CA LYS A 101 4.94 20.84 1.63
C LYS A 101 4.72 19.34 1.41
N ASP A 102 5.81 18.57 1.32
CA ASP A 102 5.77 17.11 1.14
C ASP A 102 5.46 16.41 2.46
N LEU A 103 5.91 16.95 3.60
CA LEU A 103 5.55 16.45 4.94
C LEU A 103 4.06 16.62 5.24
N LYS A 104 3.47 17.78 4.88
CA LYS A 104 2.02 17.99 5.05
C LYS A 104 1.21 16.99 4.23
N GLN A 105 1.56 16.81 2.96
CA GLN A 105 0.91 15.81 2.08
C GLN A 105 1.08 14.39 2.62
N LEU A 106 2.26 14.06 3.15
CA LEU A 106 2.52 12.75 3.74
C LEU A 106 1.63 12.49 4.96
N ASN A 107 1.50 13.46 5.86
CA ASN A 107 0.60 13.36 7.02
C ASN A 107 -0.88 13.24 6.60
N GLU A 108 -1.29 13.93 5.55
CA GLU A 108 -2.65 13.77 4.98
C GLU A 108 -2.86 12.33 4.47
N LEU A 109 -1.86 11.74 3.82
CA LEU A 109 -1.92 10.35 3.32
C LEU A 109 -1.89 9.31 4.45
N ASP A 110 -1.14 9.57 5.53
CA ASP A 110 -1.08 8.70 6.70
C ASP A 110 -2.47 8.53 7.34
N ASN A 111 -3.28 9.59 7.34
CA ASN A 111 -4.67 9.53 7.83
C ASN A 111 -5.64 8.92 6.82
N LEU A 112 -5.44 9.19 5.53
CA LEU A 112 -6.38 8.84 4.48
C LEU A 112 -6.30 7.37 4.04
N LEU A 113 -5.10 6.81 3.91
CA LEU A 113 -4.90 5.47 3.36
C LEU A 113 -5.57 4.36 4.19
N PRO A 114 -5.48 4.35 5.54
CA PRO A 114 -6.19 3.34 6.34
C PRO A 114 -7.71 3.40 6.13
N GLN A 115 -8.28 4.62 6.09
CA GLN A 115 -9.71 4.81 5.87
C GLN A 115 -10.15 4.31 4.49
N MET A 116 -9.38 4.64 3.45
CA MET A 116 -9.63 4.15 2.10
C MET A 116 -9.51 2.62 2.02
N TYR A 117 -8.55 2.03 2.72
CA TYR A 117 -8.41 0.58 2.76
C TYR A 117 -9.63 -0.08 3.41
N GLU A 118 -10.10 0.39 4.56
CA GLU A 118 -11.29 -0.17 5.22
C GLU A 118 -12.58 -0.03 4.40
N GLU A 119 -12.72 1.05 3.63
CA GLU A 119 -13.85 1.23 2.69
C GLU A 119 -13.76 0.28 1.47
N LEU A 120 -12.54 0.05 0.99
CA LEU A 120 -12.26 -0.77 -0.18
C LEU A 120 -12.28 -2.27 0.14
N ARG A 121 -11.79 -2.67 1.31
CA ARG A 121 -11.60 -4.05 1.76
C ARG A 121 -12.78 -5.00 1.50
N PRO A 122 -14.05 -4.65 1.79
CA PRO A 122 -15.18 -5.55 1.51
C PRO A 122 -15.50 -5.72 0.02
N LYS A 123 -14.92 -4.88 -0.85
CA LYS A 123 -15.13 -4.87 -2.32
C LYS A 123 -13.97 -5.55 -3.07
N LEU A 124 -13.01 -6.12 -2.35
CA LEU A 124 -11.82 -6.75 -2.91
C LEU A 124 -11.93 -8.28 -2.83
N THR A 125 -11.46 -8.95 -3.88
CA THR A 125 -11.18 -10.39 -3.82
C THR A 125 -10.13 -10.70 -2.76
N SER A 126 -10.03 -11.94 -2.30
CA SER A 126 -9.00 -12.34 -1.31
C SER A 126 -7.58 -12.01 -1.79
N SER A 127 -7.25 -12.31 -3.05
CA SER A 127 -5.96 -11.96 -3.65
C SER A 127 -5.69 -10.44 -3.64
N MET A 128 -6.69 -9.63 -4.03
CA MET A 128 -6.54 -8.17 -4.00
C MET A 128 -6.39 -7.61 -2.58
N ARG A 129 -7.08 -8.19 -1.59
CA ARG A 129 -6.92 -7.82 -0.17
C ARG A 129 -5.50 -8.12 0.30
N ASN A 130 -5.01 -9.33 0.05
CA ASN A 130 -3.67 -9.74 0.45
C ASN A 130 -2.60 -8.82 -0.15
N TYR A 131 -2.73 -8.51 -1.45
CA TYR A 131 -1.83 -7.57 -2.12
C TYR A 131 -1.90 -6.16 -1.49
N ALA A 132 -3.10 -5.61 -1.30
CA ALA A 132 -3.29 -4.29 -0.70
C ALA A 132 -2.75 -4.19 0.74
N GLU A 133 -2.99 -5.20 1.58
CA GLU A 133 -2.49 -5.27 2.96
C GLU A 133 -0.96 -5.31 2.99
N ARG A 134 -0.36 -6.09 2.10
CA ARG A 134 1.10 -6.19 2.00
C ARG A 134 1.73 -4.87 1.57
N GLU A 135 1.23 -4.24 0.50
CA GLU A 135 1.76 -2.95 0.03
C GLU A 135 1.55 -1.84 1.09
N LEU A 136 0.43 -1.87 1.82
CA LEU A 136 0.19 -0.94 2.92
C LEU A 136 1.16 -1.17 4.09
N ARG A 137 1.40 -2.44 4.47
CA ARG A 137 2.38 -2.81 5.51
C ARG A 137 3.78 -2.36 5.11
N PHE A 138 4.19 -2.59 3.87
CA PHE A 138 5.48 -2.10 3.35
C PHE A 138 5.58 -0.57 3.39
N SER A 139 4.53 0.12 2.94
CA SER A 139 4.49 1.59 2.99
C SER A 139 4.55 2.14 4.41
N ASN A 140 3.88 1.50 5.38
CA ASN A 140 3.95 1.85 6.79
C ASN A 140 5.34 1.62 7.36
N PHE A 141 5.94 0.47 7.09
CA PHE A 141 7.32 0.19 7.47
C PHE A 141 8.28 1.28 6.99
N LEU A 142 8.17 1.71 5.73
CA LEU A 142 9.00 2.80 5.20
C LEU A 142 8.74 4.12 5.92
N ARG A 143 7.47 4.42 6.22
CA ARG A 143 7.06 5.65 6.91
C ARG A 143 7.57 5.71 8.34
N ASP A 144 7.45 4.63 9.09
CA ASP A 144 7.85 4.54 10.49
C ASP A 144 9.38 4.68 10.65
N ASN A 145 10.11 4.32 9.60
CA ASN A 145 11.58 4.36 9.54
C ASN A 145 12.13 5.49 8.65
N ILE A 146 11.31 6.51 8.35
CA ILE A 146 11.65 7.59 7.42
C ILE A 146 12.96 8.32 7.78
N ASP A 147 13.27 8.47 9.06
CA ASP A 147 14.48 9.16 9.50
C ASP A 147 15.76 8.35 9.20
N THR A 148 15.68 7.02 9.25
CA THR A 148 16.77 6.13 8.82
C THR A 148 17.05 6.30 7.33
N PHE A 149 16.00 6.42 6.50
CA PHE A 149 16.16 6.62 5.06
C PHE A 149 16.64 8.03 4.69
N LYS A 150 16.21 9.06 5.41
CA LYS A 150 16.79 10.42 5.29
C LYS A 150 18.26 10.44 5.68
N PHE A 151 18.64 9.66 6.69
CA PHE A 151 20.03 9.54 7.10
C PHE A 151 20.87 8.79 6.05
N LEU A 152 20.30 7.76 5.42
CA LEU A 152 20.89 7.04 4.29
C LEU A 152 21.18 7.98 3.11
N GLU A 153 20.20 8.75 2.65
CA GLU A 153 20.35 9.68 1.52
C GLU A 153 21.52 10.66 1.76
N LYS A 154 21.64 11.20 2.97
CA LYS A 154 22.78 12.07 3.34
C LYS A 154 24.12 11.32 3.30
N ALA A 155 24.14 10.07 3.74
CA ALA A 155 25.38 9.29 3.80
C ALA A 155 25.82 8.75 2.43
N GLU A 156 24.93 8.60 1.44
CA GLU A 156 25.30 8.19 0.08
C GLU A 156 26.38 9.09 -0.53
N HIS A 157 26.26 10.40 -0.29
CA HIS A 157 27.23 11.41 -0.69
C HIS A 157 28.26 11.74 0.40
N GLY A 158 28.21 11.03 1.53
CA GLY A 158 29.02 11.27 2.71
C GLY A 158 30.33 10.48 2.76
N SER A 159 31.04 10.69 3.85
CA SER A 159 32.27 9.98 4.21
C SER A 159 32.03 8.47 4.40
N ILE A 160 33.13 7.70 4.37
CA ILE A 160 33.10 6.26 4.67
C ILE A 160 32.54 6.00 6.08
N ALA A 161 32.82 6.89 7.04
CA ALA A 161 32.32 6.78 8.41
C ALA A 161 30.79 6.93 8.49
N GLU A 162 30.22 7.87 7.72
CA GLU A 162 28.77 8.05 7.63
C GLU A 162 28.08 6.85 6.97
N ARG A 163 28.65 6.33 5.88
CA ARG A 163 28.15 5.10 5.23
C ARG A 163 28.20 3.88 6.14
N LYS A 164 29.26 3.72 6.94
CA LYS A 164 29.34 2.69 7.99
C LYS A 164 28.22 2.84 9.01
N LYS A 165 28.00 4.05 9.50
CA LYS A 165 26.97 4.34 10.51
C LYS A 165 25.57 4.02 9.98
N VAL A 166 25.26 4.40 8.75
CA VAL A 166 23.99 4.03 8.10
C VAL A 166 23.84 2.53 7.94
N THR A 167 24.88 1.83 7.49
CA THR A 167 24.84 0.37 7.33
C THR A 167 24.53 -0.32 8.67
N ILE A 168 25.08 0.18 9.78
CA ILE A 168 24.78 -0.30 11.13
C ILE A 168 23.31 -0.04 11.50
N GLU A 169 22.79 1.15 11.22
CA GLU A 169 21.38 1.48 11.49
C GLU A 169 20.42 0.63 10.65
N LEU A 170 20.70 0.41 9.36
CA LEU A 170 19.91 -0.49 8.50
C LEU A 170 19.95 -1.94 9.03
N THR A 171 21.12 -2.40 9.47
CA THR A 171 21.29 -3.73 10.07
C THR A 171 20.50 -3.86 11.37
N ARG A 172 20.55 -2.84 12.23
CA ARG A 172 19.75 -2.79 13.46
C ARG A 172 18.26 -2.82 13.14
N LEU A 173 17.84 -2.04 12.16
CA LEU A 173 16.45 -2.01 11.73
C LEU A 173 16.00 -3.39 11.25
N PHE A 174 16.77 -4.05 10.39
CA PHE A 174 16.49 -5.43 9.94
C PHE A 174 16.37 -6.43 11.11
N ILE A 175 17.31 -6.36 12.07
CA ILE A 175 17.36 -7.27 13.21
C ILE A 175 16.18 -7.06 14.19
N HIS A 176 15.73 -5.82 14.37
CA HIS A 176 14.76 -5.47 15.41
C HIS A 176 13.37 -5.15 14.85
N GLN A 177 13.07 -5.51 13.59
CA GLN A 177 11.71 -5.36 13.08
C GLN A 177 10.73 -6.15 13.98
N PRO A 178 9.70 -5.49 14.53
CA PRO A 178 8.75 -6.14 15.45
C PRO A 178 7.74 -7.04 14.73
N GLU A 179 7.52 -6.80 13.44
CA GLU A 179 6.59 -7.55 12.59
C GLU A 179 7.33 -8.17 11.41
N LEU A 180 6.89 -9.35 10.98
CA LEU A 180 7.41 -10.01 9.80
C LEU A 180 6.95 -9.24 8.54
N ASN A 181 7.92 -8.70 7.81
CA ASN A 181 7.71 -7.97 6.58
C ASN A 181 8.79 -8.34 5.56
N PHE A 182 8.56 -9.44 4.83
CA PHE A 182 9.55 -9.94 3.86
C PHE A 182 9.87 -8.93 2.75
N GLN A 183 8.92 -8.10 2.33
CA GLN A 183 9.17 -7.02 1.37
C GLN A 183 10.08 -5.94 1.97
N GLY A 184 9.85 -5.58 3.23
CA GLY A 184 10.73 -4.69 4.01
C GLY A 184 12.13 -5.30 4.20
N ASP A 185 12.22 -6.60 4.48
CA ASP A 185 13.47 -7.33 4.63
C ASP A 185 14.28 -7.34 3.33
N VAL A 186 13.66 -7.66 2.18
CA VAL A 186 14.32 -7.59 0.86
C VAL A 186 14.85 -6.18 0.61
N PHE A 187 14.02 -5.16 0.87
CA PHE A 187 14.42 -3.76 0.68
C PHE A 187 15.62 -3.39 1.55
N LEU A 188 15.57 -3.68 2.86
CA LEU A 188 16.68 -3.39 3.77
C LEU A 188 17.94 -4.17 3.42
N LEU A 189 17.83 -5.45 3.11
CA LEU A 189 18.97 -6.30 2.74
C LEU A 189 19.61 -5.83 1.44
N GLY A 190 18.81 -5.38 0.47
CA GLY A 190 19.30 -4.75 -0.75
C GLY A 190 20.13 -3.50 -0.45
N LEU A 191 19.61 -2.59 0.38
CA LEU A 191 20.35 -1.40 0.83
C LEU A 191 21.61 -1.77 1.59
N ILE A 192 21.51 -2.73 2.52
CA ILE A 192 22.66 -3.25 3.27
C ILE A 192 23.69 -3.77 2.28
N SER A 193 23.35 -4.65 1.33
CA SER A 193 24.25 -5.24 0.33
C SER A 193 24.96 -4.18 -0.53
N GLN A 194 24.24 -3.15 -0.97
CA GLN A 194 24.80 -2.04 -1.74
C GLN A 194 25.85 -1.26 -0.94
N HIS A 195 25.66 -1.08 0.36
CA HIS A 195 26.61 -0.39 1.24
C HIS A 195 27.58 -1.34 1.98
N ILE A 196 27.40 -2.66 1.82
CA ILE A 196 28.15 -3.71 2.51
C ILE A 196 29.58 -3.89 1.98
N GLY A 197 29.98 -3.18 0.92
CA GLY A 197 31.38 -3.15 0.46
C GLY A 197 32.40 -2.74 1.53
N ILE A 198 31.91 -2.36 2.72
CA ILE A 198 32.66 -2.02 3.91
C ILE A 198 32.84 -3.22 4.89
N PHE A 199 32.14 -4.34 4.67
CA PHE A 199 32.21 -5.59 5.45
C PHE A 199 32.72 -6.79 4.62
N ARG A 200 33.01 -7.93 5.26
CA ARG A 200 33.62 -9.13 4.64
C ARG A 200 32.79 -9.68 3.47
N ASN A 201 33.45 -10.05 2.37
CA ASN A 201 32.82 -10.64 1.16
C ASN A 201 31.89 -11.84 1.43
N HIS A 202 32.14 -12.65 2.47
CA HIS A 202 31.27 -13.79 2.78
C HIS A 202 29.89 -13.35 3.32
N VAL A 203 29.83 -12.24 4.06
CA VAL A 203 28.57 -11.73 4.63
C VAL A 203 27.72 -11.17 3.51
N LYS A 204 28.35 -10.44 2.57
CA LYS A 204 27.70 -9.97 1.35
C LYS A 204 27.03 -11.11 0.58
N HIS A 205 27.78 -12.17 0.29
CA HIS A 205 27.25 -13.30 -0.48
C HIS A 205 26.02 -13.95 0.17
N LYS A 206 25.98 -14.06 1.50
CA LYS A 206 24.83 -14.62 2.22
C LYS A 206 23.64 -13.67 2.26
N VAL A 207 23.88 -12.37 2.37
CA VAL A 207 22.83 -11.34 2.22
C VAL A 207 22.22 -11.44 0.82
N ASP A 208 23.04 -11.54 -0.22
CA ASP A 208 22.58 -11.69 -1.62
C ASP A 208 21.76 -12.97 -1.81
N ILE A 209 22.22 -14.11 -1.26
CA ILE A 209 21.45 -15.37 -1.28
C ILE A 209 20.09 -15.22 -0.58
N LEU A 210 20.04 -14.52 0.55
CA LEU A 210 18.79 -14.32 1.27
C LEU A 210 17.83 -13.41 0.48
N ILE A 211 18.33 -12.38 -0.20
CA ILE A 211 17.52 -11.55 -1.11
C ILE A 211 16.87 -12.46 -2.16
N ASP A 212 17.66 -13.28 -2.86
CA ASP A 212 17.15 -14.20 -3.89
C ASP A 212 16.10 -15.18 -3.34
N LEU A 213 16.29 -15.68 -2.12
CA LEU A 213 15.36 -16.62 -1.47
C LEU A 213 14.06 -15.93 -1.07
N LEU A 214 14.14 -14.73 -0.50
CA LEU A 214 12.99 -13.93 -0.11
C LEU A 214 12.17 -13.49 -1.33
N GLU A 215 12.82 -13.05 -2.42
CA GLU A 215 12.14 -12.68 -3.66
C GLU A 215 11.37 -13.86 -4.24
N LYS A 216 12.03 -15.03 -4.40
CA LYS A 216 11.38 -16.27 -4.86
C LYS A 216 10.27 -16.74 -3.93
N GLY A 217 10.42 -16.49 -2.63
CA GLY A 217 9.41 -16.78 -1.62
C GLY A 217 8.18 -15.90 -1.79
N LEU A 218 8.39 -14.59 -1.91
CA LEU A 218 7.34 -13.58 -2.14
C LEU A 218 6.56 -13.85 -3.43
N GLU A 219 7.23 -14.15 -4.55
CA GLU A 219 6.57 -14.54 -5.81
C GLU A 219 5.65 -15.75 -5.63
N LYS A 220 6.09 -16.75 -4.84
CA LYS A 220 5.26 -17.92 -4.55
C LYS A 220 4.09 -17.58 -3.65
N LEU A 221 4.28 -16.75 -2.64
CA LEU A 221 3.19 -16.29 -1.75
C LEU A 221 2.15 -15.48 -2.54
N GLU A 222 2.56 -14.67 -3.52
CA GLU A 222 1.65 -13.96 -4.44
C GLU A 222 0.76 -14.90 -5.25
N SER A 223 1.28 -16.08 -5.61
CA SER A 223 0.53 -17.08 -6.38
C SER A 223 -0.45 -17.91 -5.55
N ILE A 224 -0.47 -17.73 -4.23
CA ILE A 224 -1.31 -18.49 -3.30
C ILE A 224 -2.44 -17.58 -2.79
N GLU A 225 -3.68 -17.91 -3.17
CA GLU A 225 -4.85 -17.06 -2.88
C GLU A 225 -5.34 -17.14 -1.42
N GLU A 226 -5.01 -18.23 -0.71
CA GLU A 226 -5.50 -18.53 0.65
C GLU A 226 -4.38 -18.98 1.60
N ASP A 227 -4.57 -18.74 2.91
CA ASP A 227 -3.71 -19.22 4.00
C ASP A 227 -3.81 -20.75 4.13
N THR A 228 -3.06 -21.43 3.25
CA THR A 228 -2.99 -22.88 3.11
C THR A 228 -1.77 -23.42 3.85
N GLU A 229 -1.73 -24.74 4.07
CA GLU A 229 -0.53 -25.38 4.63
C GLU A 229 0.73 -25.04 3.83
N LYS A 230 0.61 -24.98 2.51
CA LYS A 230 1.67 -24.56 1.60
C LYS A 230 2.14 -23.12 1.83
N TYR A 231 1.22 -22.21 2.21
CA TYR A 231 1.58 -20.84 2.57
C TYR A 231 2.46 -20.83 3.82
N ARG A 232 2.03 -21.54 4.88
CA ARG A 232 2.76 -21.67 6.16
C ARG A 232 4.14 -22.32 5.98
N GLU A 233 4.24 -23.38 5.19
CA GLU A 233 5.52 -24.03 4.88
C GLU A 233 6.52 -23.08 4.22
N ILE A 234 6.06 -22.23 3.30
CA ILE A 234 6.90 -21.22 2.65
C ILE A 234 7.31 -20.16 3.68
N GLU A 235 6.37 -19.64 4.46
CA GLU A 235 6.63 -18.63 5.49
C GLU A 235 7.64 -19.12 6.54
N ASP A 236 7.45 -20.32 7.09
CA ASP A 236 8.36 -20.95 8.06
C ASP A 236 9.77 -21.09 7.51
N LYS A 237 9.90 -21.56 6.26
CA LYS A 237 11.20 -21.68 5.60
C LYS A 237 11.89 -20.32 5.44
N LEU A 238 11.15 -19.28 5.06
CA LEU A 238 11.71 -17.93 4.92
C LEU A 238 12.10 -17.36 6.30
N MET A 239 11.32 -17.61 7.35
CA MET A 239 11.65 -17.23 8.73
C MET A 239 12.93 -17.90 9.24
N ASP A 240 13.12 -19.18 8.93
CA ASP A 240 14.34 -19.91 9.29
C ASP A 240 15.59 -19.33 8.61
N GLU A 241 15.52 -19.06 7.30
CA GLU A 241 16.63 -18.46 6.55
C GLU A 241 16.93 -17.02 7.02
N ARG A 242 15.88 -16.22 7.24
CA ARG A 242 16.00 -14.89 7.86
C ARG A 242 16.74 -14.95 9.19
N SER A 243 16.37 -15.91 10.05
CA SER A 243 16.97 -16.10 11.37
C SER A 243 18.46 -16.46 11.32
N LYS A 244 18.89 -17.22 10.32
CA LYS A 244 20.33 -17.55 10.10
C LYS A 244 21.13 -16.29 9.77
N VAL A 245 20.67 -15.50 8.81
CA VAL A 245 21.38 -14.26 8.43
C VAL A 245 21.37 -13.23 9.56
N MET A 246 20.29 -13.11 10.32
CA MET A 246 20.27 -12.26 11.53
C MET A 246 21.36 -12.62 12.53
N LYS A 247 21.65 -13.92 12.74
CA LYS A 247 22.73 -14.35 13.65
C LYS A 247 24.10 -13.95 13.13
N GLU A 248 24.33 -14.00 11.82
CA GLU A 248 25.60 -13.63 11.20
C GLU A 248 25.81 -12.11 11.15
N LEU A 249 24.75 -11.32 10.97
CA LEU A 249 24.85 -9.87 11.06
C LEU A 249 25.10 -9.36 12.50
N ARG A 250 24.89 -10.21 13.51
CA ARG A 250 25.21 -9.92 14.92
C ARG A 250 26.65 -10.29 15.32
N SER A 251 27.34 -11.14 14.55
CA SER A 251 28.69 -11.67 14.84
C SER A 251 29.80 -10.83 14.24
#